data_AF-A0A538HS47-F1
#
_entry.id   AF-A0A538HS47-F1
#
_cell.length_a   1.000
_cell.length_b   1.000
_cell.length_c   1.000
_cell.angle_alpha   90.00
_cell.angle_beta   90.00
_cell.angle_gamma   90.00
#
_symmetry.space_group_name_H-M   'P 1'
#
loop_
_entity.id
_entity.type
_entity.pdbx_description
1 polymer ?
#
loop_
_entity_poly.entity_id
_entity_poly.type
_entity_poly.pdbx_seq_one_letter_code
_entity_poly.pdbx_strand_id
1 'polypeptide(L)'
;MIAPLAAAVVLARPAQVLDLSVANGSRPFAGDRRLLTTVSPNGDGFRDAAIVRFRLTRPATVRISAVATQMVRAGRTGTATVWTTTRTLAAGRDRLVWRPSRTTEPRTYILRLAVAGGRVYGAYGPAEAQNAPVVRIQGIDAVFTRRSYAPGETAELRLATDAHFVRLQVFAYQSPGRPSEQDVKTSGLAMTGPIPVDWRAHADAPALLRVVRAGDWPSGLYFVRATSSDGRVGYAPFIVRPRRLGLSRVAVVLATNTWAAYNFQDADGDGWGDSWYVTGRHRAVDLERPFLDFGVPFRFHDWDLEFVAWLNQTHKRVDFLSDDDLDRVTSGDELARRYDLVIFPGHEEYVTAHEYDVVQRYRDVGGNLAFLAANNLYRRVSRRGSMLVRGPLWRRVGRPESAVV
;
A
#
# COMPACT_ATOMS: atom_id res chain seq x y z
N MET A 1 -43.02 62.72 -6.90
CA MET A 1 -41.85 62.04 -7.50
C MET A 1 -40.88 61.68 -6.40
N ILE A 2 -40.85 60.41 -5.99
CA ILE A 2 -39.82 59.87 -5.09
C ILE A 2 -39.23 58.67 -5.83
N ALA A 3 -38.01 58.81 -6.34
CA ALA A 3 -37.28 57.72 -6.94
C ALA A 3 -36.59 56.91 -5.82
N PRO A 4 -36.67 55.57 -5.80
CA PRO A 4 -35.92 54.79 -4.85
C PRO A 4 -34.47 54.66 -5.35
N LEU A 5 -33.50 55.05 -4.50
CA LEU A 5 -32.11 54.66 -4.69
C LEU A 5 -31.99 53.15 -4.48
N ALA A 6 -31.84 52.40 -5.57
CA ALA A 6 -31.36 51.03 -5.50
C ALA A 6 -29.86 51.05 -5.17
N ALA A 7 -29.52 50.82 -3.90
CA ALA A 7 -28.13 50.57 -3.50
C ALA A 7 -27.70 49.22 -4.07
N ALA A 8 -26.92 49.25 -5.15
CA ALA A 8 -26.23 48.07 -5.65
C ALA A 8 -25.19 47.61 -4.61
N VAL A 9 -25.51 46.56 -3.86
CA VAL A 9 -24.52 45.86 -3.04
C VAL A 9 -23.51 45.22 -4.00
N VAL A 10 -22.36 45.87 -4.18
CA VAL A 10 -21.21 45.24 -4.81
C VAL A 10 -20.76 44.13 -3.89
N LEU A 11 -21.12 42.88 -4.21
CA LEU A 11 -20.58 41.70 -3.53
C LEU A 11 -19.05 41.74 -3.70
N ALA A 12 -18.34 42.10 -2.63
CA ALA A 12 -16.89 42.09 -2.61
C ALA A 12 -16.41 40.69 -2.99
N ARG A 13 -15.51 40.60 -3.98
CA ARG A 13 -14.95 39.31 -4.40
C ARG A 13 -14.30 38.62 -3.20
N PRO A 14 -14.56 37.32 -2.99
CA PRO A 14 -14.03 36.61 -1.83
C PRO A 14 -12.50 36.54 -1.87
N ALA A 15 -11.88 36.44 -0.69
CA ALA A 15 -10.44 36.29 -0.58
C ALA A 15 -9.97 35.00 -1.28
N GLN A 16 -8.84 35.09 -1.98
CA GLN A 16 -8.23 33.98 -2.70
C GLN A 16 -6.88 33.62 -2.08
N VAL A 17 -6.55 32.33 -2.13
CA VAL A 17 -5.23 31.80 -1.75
C VAL A 17 -4.37 31.70 -3.00
N LEU A 18 -3.24 32.39 -2.99
CA LEU A 18 -2.21 32.36 -4.03
C LEU A 18 -0.92 31.75 -3.47
N ASP A 19 -0.01 31.35 -4.36
CA ASP A 19 1.34 30.87 -4.01
C ASP A 19 1.38 29.73 -2.98
N LEU A 20 0.32 28.92 -2.94
CA LEU A 20 0.16 27.83 -2.00
C LEU A 20 1.30 26.81 -2.15
N SER A 21 1.96 26.50 -1.04
CA SER A 21 3.02 25.50 -0.95
C SER A 21 3.13 24.89 0.45
N VAL A 22 3.85 23.78 0.56
CA VAL A 22 4.14 23.13 1.84
C VAL A 22 5.60 22.69 1.89
N ALA A 23 6.18 22.71 3.09
CA ALA A 23 7.50 22.16 3.37
C ALA A 23 7.55 21.65 4.81
N ASN A 24 8.51 20.77 5.11
CA ASN A 24 8.66 20.19 6.45
C ASN A 24 9.57 20.99 7.41
N GLY A 25 10.20 22.07 6.92
CA GLY A 25 11.12 22.90 7.70
C GLY A 25 12.54 22.31 7.85
N SER A 26 12.80 21.15 7.24
CA SER A 26 14.09 20.45 7.26
C SER A 26 14.50 20.09 5.82
N ARG A 27 15.46 19.17 5.67
CA ARG A 27 15.81 18.62 4.36
C ARG A 27 14.61 17.86 3.78
N PRO A 28 14.17 18.13 2.53
CA PRO A 28 13.06 17.41 1.92
C PRO A 28 13.36 15.92 1.76
N PHE A 29 12.34 15.07 1.85
CA PHE A 29 12.47 13.67 1.45
C PHE A 29 12.35 13.56 -0.08
N ALA A 30 12.94 12.53 -0.68
CA ALA A 30 12.88 12.31 -2.13
C ALA A 30 11.41 12.22 -2.60
N GLY A 31 11.06 13.04 -3.58
CA GLY A 31 9.70 13.16 -4.11
C GLY A 31 8.89 14.34 -3.54
N ASP A 32 9.35 14.97 -2.45
CA ASP A 32 8.75 16.21 -1.95
C ASP A 32 8.78 17.30 -3.04
N ARG A 33 7.67 18.03 -3.18
CA ARG A 33 7.45 19.06 -4.20
C ARG A 33 6.56 20.17 -3.63
N ARG A 34 6.28 21.21 -4.43
CA ARG A 34 5.54 22.40 -3.99
C ARG A 34 4.29 22.10 -3.15
N LEU A 35 3.51 21.08 -3.52
CA LEU A 35 2.27 20.68 -2.82
C LEU A 35 2.38 19.33 -2.10
N LEU A 36 3.58 18.77 -1.94
CA LEU A 36 3.78 17.50 -1.22
C LEU A 36 4.99 17.61 -0.31
N THR A 37 4.82 17.33 0.97
CA THR A 37 5.96 17.18 1.87
C THR A 37 5.84 15.94 2.74
N THR A 38 6.98 15.39 3.12
CA THR A 38 7.08 14.26 4.03
C THR A 38 7.40 14.74 5.44
N VAL A 39 6.65 14.25 6.41
CA VAL A 39 6.72 14.58 7.84
C VAL A 39 6.87 13.30 8.64
N SER A 40 7.77 13.30 9.61
CA SER A 40 8.03 12.18 10.52
C SER A 40 7.86 12.71 11.94
N PRO A 41 6.66 12.59 12.54
CA PRO A 41 6.36 13.23 13.80
C PRO A 41 6.93 12.39 14.95
N ASN A 42 8.26 12.36 15.12
CA ASN A 42 8.94 11.61 16.17
C ASN A 42 9.52 12.55 17.26
N GLY A 43 9.40 13.87 17.12
CA GLY A 43 9.80 14.87 18.11
C GLY A 43 11.31 15.10 18.23
N ASP A 44 12.11 14.71 17.23
CA ASP A 44 13.56 14.93 17.18
C ASP A 44 13.96 16.28 16.56
N GLY A 45 13.00 17.07 16.10
CA GLY A 45 13.19 18.35 15.42
C GLY A 45 13.41 18.24 13.91
N PHE A 46 13.49 17.04 13.35
CA PHE A 46 13.69 16.76 11.93
C PHE A 46 12.37 16.33 11.29
N ARG A 47 11.89 17.13 10.33
CA ARG A 47 10.62 16.89 9.61
C ARG A 47 9.38 16.70 10.51
N ASP A 48 9.34 17.32 11.69
CA ASP A 48 8.24 17.18 12.65
C ASP A 48 6.98 18.02 12.36
N ALA A 49 6.98 18.81 11.28
CA ALA A 49 5.91 19.77 11.02
C ALA A 49 5.63 19.93 9.53
N ALA A 50 4.38 20.11 9.15
CA ALA A 50 4.00 20.60 7.83
C ALA A 50 3.76 22.12 7.90
N ILE A 51 4.57 22.89 7.18
CA ILE A 51 4.51 24.36 7.14
C ILE A 51 3.88 24.78 5.81
N VAL A 52 2.58 25.09 5.86
CA VAL A 52 1.82 25.59 4.72
C VAL A 52 2.06 27.08 4.57
N ARG A 53 2.52 27.51 3.40
CA ARG A 53 2.74 28.93 3.06
C ARG A 53 1.78 29.33 1.94
N PHE A 54 1.26 30.54 2.01
CA PHE A 54 0.37 31.09 1.00
C PHE A 54 0.32 32.61 1.07
N ARG A 55 -0.31 33.23 0.07
CA ARG A 55 -0.65 34.65 0.06
C ARG A 55 -2.17 34.82 -0.02
N LEU A 56 -2.73 35.62 0.88
CA LEU A 56 -4.13 36.06 0.81
C LEU A 56 -4.24 37.38 0.06
N THR A 57 -5.23 37.46 -0.83
CA THR A 57 -5.53 38.69 -1.58
C THR A 57 -6.21 39.76 -0.72
N ARG A 58 -6.90 39.36 0.35
CA ARG A 58 -7.67 40.21 1.27
C ARG A 58 -7.68 39.57 2.66
N PRO A 59 -7.95 40.34 3.75
CA PRO A 59 -8.12 39.75 5.07
C PRO A 59 -9.26 38.72 5.05
N ALA A 60 -9.05 37.57 5.68
CA ALA A 60 -10.04 36.50 5.74
C ALA A 60 -9.79 35.53 6.89
N THR A 61 -10.86 34.85 7.30
CA THR A 61 -10.76 33.68 8.17
C THR A 61 -10.43 32.45 7.32
N VAL A 62 -9.30 31.81 7.61
CA VAL A 62 -8.83 30.60 6.94
C VAL A 62 -8.89 29.45 7.92
N ARG A 63 -9.58 28.37 7.54
CA ARG A 63 -9.56 27.08 8.24
C ARG A 63 -8.74 26.09 7.43
N ILE A 64 -7.74 25.47 8.04
CA ILE A 64 -7.03 24.33 7.46
C ILE A 64 -7.43 23.07 8.23
N SER A 65 -7.73 22.00 7.49
CA SER A 65 -8.03 20.70 8.05
C SER A 65 -7.15 19.64 7.40
N ALA A 66 -6.49 18.80 8.19
CA ALA A 66 -5.77 17.62 7.69
C ALA A 66 -6.76 16.47 7.54
N VAL A 67 -6.89 15.96 6.32
CA VAL A 67 -7.96 15.05 5.93
C VAL A 67 -7.38 13.75 5.39
N ALA A 68 -7.68 12.65 6.08
CA ALA A 68 -7.41 11.29 5.61
C ALA A 68 -8.50 10.83 4.64
N THR A 69 -8.10 10.30 3.50
CA THR A 69 -9.00 9.64 2.54
C THR A 69 -9.25 8.19 3.00
N GLN A 70 -10.46 7.88 3.44
CA GLN A 70 -10.79 6.54 3.96
C GLN A 70 -11.01 5.60 2.76
N MET A 71 -9.96 4.89 2.34
CA MET A 71 -10.03 3.93 1.21
C MET A 71 -9.93 2.48 1.64
N VAL A 72 -9.42 2.24 2.85
CA VAL A 72 -9.17 0.91 3.40
C VAL A 72 -10.47 0.16 3.68
N ARG A 73 -11.61 0.83 3.85
CA ARG A 73 -12.91 0.15 3.94
C ARG A 73 -13.57 0.19 2.57
N ALA A 74 -13.35 -0.85 1.76
CA ALA A 74 -14.02 -1.05 0.48
C ALA A 74 -15.51 -0.68 0.61
N GLY A 75 -15.94 0.35 -0.12
CA GLY A 75 -17.33 0.83 -0.12
C GLY A 75 -17.65 2.01 0.80
N ARG A 76 -16.74 2.49 1.67
CA ARG A 76 -16.91 3.75 2.40
C ARG A 76 -16.12 4.86 1.73
N THR A 77 -16.72 5.55 0.78
CA THR A 77 -16.20 6.83 0.25
C THR A 77 -16.32 7.89 1.35
N GLY A 78 -15.32 7.99 2.20
CA GLY A 78 -15.33 8.91 3.33
C GLY A 78 -14.03 9.66 3.46
N THR A 79 -14.09 10.85 4.05
CA THR A 79 -12.90 11.56 4.49
C THR A 79 -12.98 11.81 5.99
N ALA A 80 -11.91 11.55 6.72
CA ALA A 80 -11.82 11.81 8.15
C ALA A 80 -10.90 12.99 8.41
N THR A 81 -11.39 14.02 9.11
CA THR A 81 -10.55 15.12 9.55
C THR A 81 -9.83 14.71 10.83
N VAL A 82 -8.50 14.69 10.81
CA VAL A 82 -7.68 14.31 11.98
C VAL A 82 -7.12 15.51 12.74
N TRP A 83 -7.10 16.67 12.09
CA TRP A 83 -6.64 17.92 12.69
C TRP A 83 -7.29 19.11 12.01
N THR A 84 -7.52 20.18 12.75
CA THR A 84 -8.04 21.42 12.19
C THR A 84 -7.50 22.63 12.96
N THR A 85 -7.30 23.74 12.25
CA THR A 85 -7.02 25.04 12.85
C THR A 85 -7.74 26.13 12.07
N THR A 86 -8.14 27.20 12.76
CA THR A 86 -8.78 28.36 12.15
C THR A 86 -8.08 29.62 12.61
N ARG A 87 -7.75 30.52 11.67
CA ARG A 87 -7.11 31.81 11.96
C ARG A 87 -7.71 32.91 11.11
N THR A 88 -7.92 34.07 11.71
CA THR A 88 -8.23 35.31 10.98
C THR A 88 -6.91 36.00 10.63
N LEU A 89 -6.67 36.20 9.34
CA LEU A 89 -5.39 36.67 8.83
C LEU A 89 -5.60 37.95 8.00
N ALA A 90 -4.57 38.80 7.98
CA ALA A 90 -4.55 39.98 7.12
C ALA A 90 -4.31 39.60 5.65
N ALA A 91 -4.47 40.56 4.73
CA ALA A 91 -3.99 40.39 3.37
C ALA A 91 -2.46 40.29 3.37
N GLY A 92 -1.89 39.48 2.47
CA GLY A 92 -0.44 39.31 2.37
C GLY A 92 0.01 37.87 2.54
N ARG A 93 1.31 37.66 2.75
CA ARG A 93 1.91 36.34 2.95
C ARG A 93 1.69 35.87 4.37
N ASP A 94 1.29 34.62 4.51
CA ASP A 94 1.08 33.99 5.81
C ASP A 94 1.54 32.52 5.81
N ARG A 95 1.58 31.93 7.00
CA ARG A 95 1.86 30.51 7.18
C ARG A 95 1.00 29.90 8.27
N LEU A 96 0.58 28.67 8.04
CA LEU A 96 -0.08 27.83 9.04
C LEU A 96 0.71 26.53 9.18
N VAL A 97 0.88 26.09 10.43
CA VAL A 97 1.73 24.95 10.77
C VAL A 97 0.87 23.86 11.38
N TRP A 98 0.96 22.66 10.82
CA TRP A 98 0.47 21.44 11.45
C TRP A 98 1.66 20.66 12.00
N ARG A 99 1.59 20.29 13.29
CA ARG A 99 2.52 19.37 13.95
C ARG A 99 1.74 18.10 14.28
N PRO A 100 1.79 17.07 13.42
CA PRO A 100 1.10 15.80 13.69
C PRO A 100 1.61 15.18 15.00
N SER A 101 0.75 14.45 15.72
CA SER A 101 1.20 13.66 16.87
C SER A 101 1.94 12.41 16.41
N ARG A 102 2.74 11.80 17.29
CA ARG A 102 3.41 10.50 17.04
C ARG A 102 2.43 9.36 16.72
N THR A 103 1.17 9.51 17.12
CA THR A 103 0.08 8.55 16.87
C THR A 103 -0.64 8.78 15.54
N THR A 104 -0.26 9.80 14.77
CA THR A 104 -0.82 10.03 13.44
C THR A 104 -0.38 8.88 12.53
N GLU A 105 -1.35 8.19 11.92
CA GLU A 105 -1.06 7.03 11.06
C GLU A 105 -0.11 7.40 9.90
N PRO A 106 0.87 6.55 9.57
CA PRO A 106 1.64 6.68 8.34
C PRO A 106 0.74 6.54 7.10
N ARG A 107 0.55 7.64 6.37
CA ARG A 107 -0.25 7.76 5.14
C ARG A 107 -0.18 9.19 4.60
N THR A 108 -0.88 9.46 3.50
CA THR A 108 -1.07 10.83 3.01
C THR A 108 -2.33 11.48 3.58
N TYR A 109 -2.24 12.79 3.82
CA TYR A 109 -3.33 13.65 4.29
C TYR A 109 -3.44 14.87 3.38
N ILE A 110 -4.63 15.13 2.84
CA ILE A 110 -4.91 16.36 2.11
C ILE A 110 -5.14 17.48 3.12
N LEU A 111 -4.37 18.57 3.03
CA LEU A 111 -4.64 19.77 3.82
C LEU A 111 -5.70 20.61 3.10
N ARG A 112 -6.96 20.46 3.53
CA ARG A 112 -8.08 21.26 3.00
C ARG A 112 -8.04 22.66 3.57
N LEU A 113 -8.01 23.67 2.71
CA LEU A 113 -8.05 25.08 3.11
C LEU A 113 -9.41 25.68 2.73
N ALA A 114 -10.21 26.03 3.72
CA ALA A 114 -11.46 26.76 3.53
C ALA A 114 -11.27 28.23 3.89
N VAL A 115 -11.51 29.12 2.93
CA VAL A 115 -11.52 30.57 3.16
C VAL A 115 -12.96 31.03 3.35
N ALA A 116 -13.25 31.76 4.43
CA ALA A 116 -14.60 32.22 4.73
C ALA A 116 -15.20 33.03 3.57
N GLY A 117 -16.41 32.66 3.14
CA GLY A 117 -17.10 33.25 1.98
C GLY A 117 -16.46 32.94 0.62
N GLY A 118 -15.40 32.14 0.57
CA GLY A 118 -14.61 31.85 -0.64
C GLY A 118 -14.51 30.37 -1.01
N ARG A 119 -13.46 30.05 -1.77
CA ARG A 119 -13.19 28.70 -2.29
C ARG A 119 -12.63 27.78 -1.20
N VAL A 120 -12.93 26.48 -1.31
CA VAL A 120 -12.24 25.41 -0.59
C VAL A 120 -11.19 24.76 -1.50
N TYR A 121 -9.94 24.76 -1.07
CA TYR A 121 -8.82 24.05 -1.70
C TYR A 121 -8.69 22.67 -1.05
N GLY A 122 -8.28 21.65 -1.79
CA GLY A 122 -8.19 20.27 -1.28
C GLY A 122 -9.51 19.50 -1.28
N ALA A 123 -10.55 20.08 -1.90
CA ALA A 123 -11.83 19.40 -2.13
C ALA A 123 -11.86 18.60 -3.44
N TYR A 124 -10.69 18.35 -4.05
CA TYR A 124 -10.59 17.63 -5.32
C TYR A 124 -10.77 16.12 -5.11
N GLY A 125 -11.40 15.47 -6.08
CA GLY A 125 -11.55 14.01 -6.12
C GLY A 125 -10.30 13.28 -6.65
N PRO A 126 -10.28 11.94 -6.62
CA PRO A 126 -9.14 11.12 -7.09
C PRO A 126 -8.85 11.19 -8.60
N ALA A 127 -9.70 11.88 -9.36
CA ALA A 127 -9.54 12.07 -10.80
C ALA A 127 -9.29 13.54 -11.16
N GLU A 128 -9.10 14.41 -10.18
CA GLU A 128 -8.99 15.85 -10.35
C GLU A 128 -7.59 16.32 -10.00
N ALA A 129 -7.18 17.46 -10.56
CA ALA A 129 -5.85 17.99 -10.32
C ALA A 129 -5.69 18.46 -8.87
N GLN A 130 -4.58 18.02 -8.24
CA GLN A 130 -4.16 18.50 -6.93
C GLN A 130 -4.06 20.03 -6.91
N ASN A 131 -4.82 20.66 -6.02
CA ASN A 131 -4.83 22.12 -5.85
C ASN A 131 -4.55 22.58 -4.40
N ALA A 132 -4.14 21.65 -3.54
CA ALA A 132 -3.78 21.91 -2.16
C ALA A 132 -2.63 21.01 -1.70
N PRO A 133 -1.94 21.38 -0.61
CA PRO A 133 -0.91 20.55 -0.01
C PRO A 133 -1.40 19.17 0.40
N VAL A 134 -0.54 18.20 0.20
CA VAL A 134 -0.61 16.85 0.76
C VAL A 134 0.59 16.68 1.69
N VAL A 135 0.35 16.06 2.83
CA VAL A 135 1.39 15.71 3.80
C VAL A 135 1.46 14.20 3.89
N ARG A 136 2.63 13.62 3.60
CA ARG A 136 2.92 12.21 3.82
C ARG A 136 3.49 12.05 5.23
N ILE A 137 2.80 11.34 6.10
CA ILE A 137 3.33 10.92 7.39
C ILE A 137 4.18 9.67 7.15
N GLN A 138 5.46 9.74 7.47
CA GLN A 138 6.45 8.70 7.20
C GLN A 138 6.52 7.67 8.32
N GLY A 139 6.27 6.42 7.97
CA GLY A 139 6.53 5.25 8.81
C GLY A 139 7.88 4.61 8.46
N ILE A 140 7.86 3.28 8.42
CA ILE A 140 8.90 2.49 7.76
C ILE A 140 8.24 1.79 6.58
N ASP A 141 8.46 2.33 5.39
CA ASP A 141 7.94 1.76 4.16
C ASP A 141 8.90 0.68 3.67
N ALA A 142 8.44 -0.56 3.61
CA ALA A 142 9.25 -1.72 3.25
C ALA A 142 8.54 -2.58 2.18
N VAL A 143 9.27 -3.00 1.16
CA VAL A 143 8.72 -3.82 0.07
C VAL A 143 9.82 -4.59 -0.64
N PHE A 144 9.55 -5.84 -1.01
CA PHE A 144 10.47 -6.64 -1.81
C PHE A 144 10.27 -6.37 -3.31
N THR A 145 11.35 -6.41 -4.08
CA THR A 145 11.29 -6.26 -5.56
C THR A 145 10.59 -7.44 -6.24
N ARG A 146 10.50 -8.59 -5.56
CA ARG A 146 9.77 -9.78 -6.00
C ARG A 146 8.90 -10.30 -4.86
N ARG A 147 7.77 -10.92 -5.20
CA ARG A 147 6.83 -11.47 -4.22
C ARG A 147 7.29 -12.82 -3.67
N SER A 148 8.20 -13.49 -4.38
CA SER A 148 8.66 -14.84 -4.07
C SER A 148 10.13 -15.05 -4.40
N TYR A 149 10.78 -15.87 -3.57
CA TYR A 149 12.21 -16.20 -3.63
C TYR A 149 12.42 -17.68 -3.31
N ALA A 150 13.34 -18.34 -4.02
CA ALA A 150 13.78 -19.69 -3.64
C ALA A 150 14.79 -19.65 -2.46
N PRO A 151 14.94 -20.74 -1.69
CA PRO A 151 15.93 -20.82 -0.62
C PRO A 151 17.34 -20.50 -1.11
N GLY A 152 18.01 -19.57 -0.44
CA GLY A 152 19.34 -19.05 -0.77
C GLY A 152 19.36 -17.84 -1.71
N GLU A 153 18.25 -17.52 -2.40
CA GLU A 153 18.19 -16.35 -3.26
C GLU A 153 18.33 -15.05 -2.45
N THR A 154 19.02 -14.07 -3.03
CA THR A 154 19.07 -12.71 -2.47
C THR A 154 17.70 -12.05 -2.66
N ALA A 155 17.08 -11.69 -1.54
CA ALA A 155 15.85 -10.94 -1.49
C ALA A 155 16.17 -9.45 -1.38
N GLU A 156 15.84 -8.68 -2.42
CA GLU A 156 16.11 -7.25 -2.46
C GLU A 156 14.94 -6.50 -1.83
N LEU A 157 15.21 -5.82 -0.71
CA LEU A 157 14.24 -5.06 0.07
C LEU A 157 14.43 -3.57 -0.21
N ARG A 158 13.43 -2.91 -0.78
CA ARG A 158 13.38 -1.45 -0.84
C ARG A 158 12.81 -0.94 0.48
N LEU A 159 13.56 -0.07 1.14
CA LEU A 159 13.20 0.51 2.44
C LEU A 159 13.21 2.03 2.34
N ALA A 160 12.26 2.69 3.00
CA ALA A 160 12.19 4.14 3.12
C ALA A 160 11.77 4.53 4.55
N THR A 161 12.67 5.22 5.23
CA THR A 161 12.48 5.84 6.54
C THR A 161 13.55 6.91 6.73
N ASP A 162 13.33 7.81 7.67
CA ASP A 162 14.31 8.80 8.14
C ASP A 162 15.06 8.34 9.40
N ALA A 163 14.72 7.19 9.98
CA ALA A 163 15.45 6.61 11.10
C ALA A 163 16.92 6.36 10.73
N HIS A 164 17.85 6.74 11.62
CA HIS A 164 19.29 6.50 11.39
C HIS A 164 19.69 5.03 11.48
N PHE A 165 18.93 4.23 12.24
CA PHE A 165 19.18 2.81 12.41
C PHE A 165 17.86 2.05 12.37
N VAL A 166 17.88 0.91 11.70
CA VAL A 166 16.76 -0.04 11.66
C VAL A 166 17.25 -1.43 12.02
N ARG A 167 16.41 -2.20 12.69
CA ARG A 167 16.60 -3.63 12.94
C ARG A 167 15.68 -4.41 12.02
N LEU A 168 16.24 -5.27 11.20
CA LEU A 168 15.48 -6.17 10.32
C LEU A 168 15.42 -7.55 10.95
N GLN A 169 14.25 -8.17 10.98
CA GLN A 169 14.07 -9.52 11.48
C GLN A 169 13.06 -10.27 10.60
N VAL A 170 13.36 -11.53 10.29
CA VAL A 170 12.47 -12.35 9.47
C VAL A 170 11.55 -13.18 10.36
N PHE A 171 10.28 -13.25 9.96
CA PHE A 171 9.24 -14.05 10.59
C PHE A 171 8.61 -14.98 9.57
N ALA A 172 8.30 -16.21 9.97
CA ALA A 172 7.45 -17.13 9.21
C ALA A 172 6.03 -17.04 9.76
N TYR A 173 5.02 -16.94 8.90
CA TYR A 173 3.63 -17.05 9.34
C TYR A 173 3.38 -18.44 9.91
N GLN A 174 3.09 -18.52 11.20
CA GLN A 174 2.75 -19.77 11.89
C GLN A 174 1.68 -19.47 12.95
N SER A 175 0.42 -19.70 12.59
CA SER A 175 -0.72 -19.61 13.48
C SER A 175 -1.42 -20.97 13.58
N PRO A 176 -1.95 -21.39 14.74
CA PRO A 176 -1.80 -20.78 16.04
C PRO A 176 -0.41 -21.10 16.61
N GLY A 177 0.13 -20.15 17.35
CA GLY A 177 1.36 -20.29 18.12
C GLY A 177 1.13 -19.80 19.54
N ARG A 178 2.15 -19.85 20.39
CA ARG A 178 2.06 -19.22 21.71
C ARG A 178 2.04 -17.70 21.53
N PRO A 179 1.04 -16.96 22.05
CA PRO A 179 0.94 -15.51 21.84
C PRO A 179 2.20 -14.73 22.27
N SER A 180 2.94 -15.22 23.26
CA SER A 180 4.20 -14.63 23.73
C SER A 180 5.38 -14.77 22.76
N GLU A 181 5.29 -15.68 21.80
CA GLU A 181 6.35 -16.02 20.85
C GLU A 181 6.05 -15.48 19.44
N GLN A 182 4.82 -15.00 19.21
CA GLN A 182 4.36 -14.50 17.92
C GLN A 182 4.50 -12.98 17.81
N ASP A 183 4.79 -12.52 16.59
CA ASP A 183 4.63 -11.12 16.23
C ASP A 183 3.15 -10.72 16.32
N VAL A 184 2.87 -9.59 16.97
CA VAL A 184 1.50 -9.13 17.25
C VAL A 184 0.73 -8.84 15.95
N LYS A 185 1.38 -8.34 14.91
CA LYS A 185 0.70 -7.90 13.69
C LYS A 185 0.59 -9.00 12.64
N THR A 186 1.56 -9.91 12.58
CA THR A 186 1.59 -10.95 11.55
C THR A 186 1.35 -12.35 12.09
N SER A 187 1.23 -12.54 13.40
CA SER A 187 1.19 -13.87 14.04
C SER A 187 2.38 -14.77 13.66
N GLY A 188 3.51 -14.16 13.30
CA GLY A 188 4.67 -14.88 12.79
C GLY A 188 5.63 -15.30 13.89
N LEU A 189 6.33 -16.43 13.71
CA LEU A 189 7.45 -16.83 14.57
C LEU A 189 8.77 -16.33 13.99
N ALA A 190 9.66 -15.86 14.87
CA ALA A 190 10.96 -15.35 14.47
C ALA A 190 11.83 -16.46 13.84
N MET A 191 12.30 -16.22 12.62
CA MET A 191 13.22 -17.11 11.88
C MET A 191 14.68 -16.68 12.01
N THR A 192 14.90 -15.42 12.39
CA THR A 192 16.23 -14.86 12.61
C THR A 192 16.26 -14.06 13.91
N GLY A 193 17.46 -13.79 14.40
CA GLY A 193 17.68 -12.65 15.29
C GLY A 193 17.51 -11.32 14.55
N PRO A 194 17.41 -10.19 15.27
CA PRO A 194 17.40 -8.86 14.68
C PRO A 194 18.76 -8.50 14.10
N ILE A 195 18.79 -8.05 12.85
CA ILE A 195 19.98 -7.61 12.12
C ILE A 195 20.00 -6.08 12.12
N PRO A 196 20.98 -5.43 12.77
CA PRO A 196 21.09 -3.97 12.73
C PRO A 196 21.58 -3.51 11.36
N VAL A 197 20.97 -2.44 10.85
CA VAL A 197 21.35 -1.79 9.59
C VAL A 197 21.51 -0.30 9.86
N ASP A 198 22.68 0.24 9.54
CA ASP A 198 22.91 1.69 9.50
C ASP A 198 22.21 2.28 8.27
N TRP A 199 21.37 3.27 8.51
CA TRP A 199 20.52 3.90 7.50
C TRP A 199 20.79 5.41 7.35
N ARG A 200 21.81 5.96 8.03
CA ARG A 200 22.11 7.41 8.04
C ARG A 200 22.29 8.00 6.63
N ALA A 201 22.91 7.25 5.72
CA ALA A 201 23.15 7.69 4.34
C ALA A 201 21.88 7.74 3.47
N HIS A 202 20.76 7.21 3.96
CA HIS A 202 19.52 7.02 3.20
C HIS A 202 18.29 7.66 3.89
N ALA A 203 18.48 8.49 4.92
CA ALA A 203 17.38 9.12 5.66
C ALA A 203 16.48 10.06 4.80
N ASP A 204 16.97 10.45 3.62
CA ASP A 204 16.30 11.39 2.71
C ASP A 204 15.70 10.72 1.47
N ALA A 205 15.86 9.42 1.27
CA ALA A 205 15.36 8.73 0.07
C ALA A 205 15.16 7.22 0.30
N PRO A 206 14.26 6.57 -0.46
CA PRO A 206 14.23 5.11 -0.50
C PRO A 206 15.57 4.55 -0.99
N ALA A 207 16.02 3.43 -0.41
CA ALA A 207 17.19 2.70 -0.89
C ALA A 207 16.95 1.19 -0.92
N LEU A 208 17.74 0.50 -1.74
CA LEU A 208 17.68 -0.95 -1.92
C LEU A 208 18.68 -1.65 -0.99
N LEU A 209 18.19 -2.60 -0.21
CA LEU A 209 18.98 -3.47 0.65
C LEU A 209 19.05 -4.86 0.04
N ARG A 210 20.28 -5.36 -0.12
CA ARG A 210 20.58 -6.71 -0.65
C ARG A 210 21.07 -7.68 0.43
N VAL A 211 20.85 -7.33 1.70
CA VAL A 211 21.34 -8.09 2.86
C VAL A 211 20.41 -9.25 3.26
N VAL A 212 19.16 -9.22 2.81
CA VAL A 212 18.20 -10.28 3.14
C VAL A 212 18.43 -11.44 2.17
N ARG A 213 18.75 -12.61 2.71
CA ARG A 213 18.72 -13.87 1.96
C ARG A 213 17.51 -14.65 2.42
N ALA A 214 16.78 -15.24 1.48
CA ALA A 214 15.89 -16.33 1.84
C ALA A 214 16.78 -17.43 2.43
N GLY A 215 16.64 -17.75 3.71
CA GLY A 215 17.41 -18.82 4.33
C GLY A 215 17.12 -20.18 3.68
N ASP A 216 17.73 -21.25 4.18
CA ASP A 216 17.29 -22.61 3.85
C ASP A 216 15.99 -22.95 4.60
N TRP A 217 14.98 -22.09 4.47
CA TRP A 217 13.72 -22.19 5.16
C TRP A 217 12.70 -23.01 4.37
N PRO A 218 11.75 -23.69 5.05
CA PRO A 218 10.65 -24.38 4.40
C PRO A 218 9.82 -23.43 3.51
N SER A 219 9.15 -24.00 2.51
CA SER A 219 8.22 -23.20 1.71
C SER A 219 7.09 -22.64 2.57
N GLY A 220 6.76 -21.37 2.39
CA GLY A 220 5.83 -20.66 3.28
C GLY A 220 5.70 -19.18 3.00
N LEU A 221 4.82 -18.54 3.77
CA LEU A 221 4.67 -17.09 3.82
C LEU A 221 5.54 -16.51 4.94
N TYR A 222 6.34 -15.51 4.59
CA TYR A 222 7.30 -14.87 5.48
C TYR A 222 7.14 -13.35 5.45
N PHE A 223 7.75 -12.68 6.43
CA PHE A 223 7.83 -11.23 6.49
C PHE A 223 9.19 -10.79 6.98
N VAL A 224 9.66 -9.66 6.46
CA VAL A 224 10.62 -8.85 7.20
C VAL A 224 9.84 -7.85 8.05
N ARG A 225 10.15 -7.81 9.34
CA ARG A 225 9.81 -6.69 10.22
C ARG A 225 11.02 -5.77 10.32
N ALA A 226 10.83 -4.51 9.98
CA ALA A 226 11.77 -3.44 10.23
C ALA A 226 11.32 -2.64 11.45
N THR A 227 12.23 -2.42 12.41
CA THR A 227 11.96 -1.62 13.62
C THR A 227 13.00 -0.53 13.75
N SER A 228 12.58 0.72 13.82
CA SER A 228 13.47 1.87 14.02
C SER A 228 13.79 2.07 15.51
N SER A 229 14.83 2.86 15.79
CA SER A 229 15.20 3.24 17.16
C SER A 229 14.14 4.07 17.89
N ASP A 230 13.26 4.77 17.15
CA ASP A 230 12.15 5.56 17.71
C ASP A 230 10.83 4.76 17.87
N GLY A 231 10.88 3.44 17.63
CA GLY A 231 9.77 2.52 17.89
C GLY A 231 8.77 2.36 16.74
N ARG A 232 8.98 3.01 15.59
CA ARG A 232 8.18 2.72 14.38
C ARG A 232 8.48 1.32 13.87
N VAL A 233 7.47 0.71 13.26
CA VAL A 233 7.55 -0.63 12.70
C VAL A 233 7.00 -0.62 11.27
N GLY A 234 7.61 -1.39 10.38
CA GLY A 234 7.12 -1.67 9.04
C GLY A 234 7.34 -3.14 8.70
N TYR A 235 6.49 -3.69 7.83
CA TYR A 235 6.52 -5.08 7.39
C TYR A 235 6.71 -5.16 5.87
N ALA A 236 7.24 -6.28 5.40
CA ALA A 236 7.26 -6.60 3.97
C ALA A 236 7.03 -8.11 3.82
N PRO A 237 5.86 -8.55 3.31
CA PRO A 237 5.62 -9.96 3.07
C PRO A 237 6.42 -10.45 1.86
N PHE A 238 6.84 -11.72 1.91
CA PHE A 238 7.38 -12.44 0.78
C PHE A 238 7.13 -13.93 0.94
N ILE A 239 7.15 -14.65 -0.17
CA ILE A 239 6.96 -16.09 -0.20
C ILE A 239 8.33 -16.76 -0.37
N VAL A 240 8.59 -17.79 0.43
CA VAL A 240 9.67 -18.72 0.13
C VAL A 240 9.04 -19.87 -0.66
N ARG A 241 9.28 -19.91 -1.96
CA ARG A 241 8.85 -21.01 -2.84
C ARG A 241 9.76 -22.23 -2.63
N PRO A 242 9.37 -23.46 -3.01
CA PRO A 242 10.27 -24.60 -2.92
C PRO A 242 11.48 -24.42 -3.84
N ARG A 243 12.63 -25.00 -3.47
CA ARG A 243 13.85 -24.98 -4.32
C ARG A 243 13.59 -25.58 -5.71
N ARG A 244 12.67 -26.53 -5.81
CA ARG A 244 12.14 -27.08 -7.06
C ARG A 244 10.63 -27.26 -6.88
N LEU A 245 9.82 -26.86 -7.86
CA LEU A 245 8.38 -27.10 -7.80
C LEU A 245 8.07 -28.60 -7.68
N GLY A 246 7.11 -28.96 -6.84
CA GLY A 246 6.68 -30.34 -6.59
C GLY A 246 7.43 -31.03 -5.45
N LEU A 247 8.01 -30.28 -4.49
CA LEU A 247 8.59 -30.90 -3.30
C LEU A 247 7.48 -31.51 -2.43
N SER A 248 6.37 -30.81 -2.28
CA SER A 248 5.08 -31.42 -1.98
C SER A 248 4.28 -31.66 -3.26
N ARG A 249 3.43 -32.69 -3.26
CA ARG A 249 2.44 -32.90 -4.33
C ARG A 249 1.21 -31.99 -4.20
N VAL A 250 1.19 -31.07 -3.24
CA VAL A 250 0.14 -30.06 -3.06
C VAL A 250 0.73 -28.67 -3.14
N ALA A 251 0.16 -27.79 -3.96
CA ALA A 251 0.53 -26.38 -4.05
C ALA A 251 -0.56 -25.48 -3.46
N VAL A 252 -0.14 -24.40 -2.81
CA VAL A 252 -0.99 -23.31 -2.35
C VAL A 252 -0.51 -22.03 -3.04
N VAL A 253 -1.38 -21.40 -3.81
CA VAL A 253 -1.09 -20.14 -4.51
C VAL A 253 -1.67 -18.98 -3.72
N LEU A 254 -0.82 -18.05 -3.29
CA LEU A 254 -1.27 -16.84 -2.59
C LEU A 254 -1.50 -15.71 -3.61
N ALA A 255 -2.65 -15.03 -3.49
CA ALA A 255 -3.18 -14.05 -4.43
C ALA A 255 -2.47 -12.68 -4.39
N THR A 256 -1.16 -12.69 -4.63
CA THR A 256 -0.26 -11.52 -4.59
C THR A 256 -0.66 -10.40 -5.57
N ASN A 257 -1.25 -10.72 -6.72
CA ASN A 257 -1.80 -9.75 -7.67
C ASN A 257 -3.00 -9.02 -7.06
N THR A 258 -3.88 -9.76 -6.36
CA THR A 258 -5.01 -9.20 -5.64
C THR A 258 -4.54 -8.33 -4.47
N TRP A 259 -3.54 -8.76 -3.70
CA TRP A 259 -2.96 -7.93 -2.65
C TRP A 259 -2.52 -6.56 -3.19
N ALA A 260 -1.85 -6.53 -4.35
CA ALA A 260 -1.42 -5.28 -4.98
C ALA A 260 -2.58 -4.44 -5.54
N ALA A 261 -3.62 -5.08 -6.10
CA ALA A 261 -4.81 -4.40 -6.60
C ALA A 261 -5.56 -3.65 -5.47
N TYR A 262 -5.59 -4.24 -4.27
CA TYR A 262 -6.17 -3.67 -3.06
C TYR A 262 -5.17 -2.87 -2.21
N ASN A 263 -4.01 -2.50 -2.75
CA ASN A 263 -3.07 -1.64 -2.06
C ASN A 263 -3.39 -0.14 -2.31
N PHE A 264 -3.89 0.52 -1.26
CA PHE A 264 -4.29 1.94 -1.25
C PHE A 264 -3.16 2.91 -0.93
N GLN A 265 -1.89 2.48 -0.98
CA GLN A 265 -0.75 3.38 -0.84
C GLN A 265 -0.81 4.47 -1.92
N ASP A 266 -0.62 5.72 -1.51
CA ASP A 266 -0.53 6.90 -2.37
C ASP A 266 0.94 7.21 -2.65
N ALA A 267 1.46 6.64 -3.74
CA ALA A 267 2.87 6.76 -4.12
C ALA A 267 3.15 8.10 -4.81
N ASP A 268 2.22 8.62 -5.62
CA ASP A 268 2.39 9.89 -6.35
C ASP A 268 2.16 11.15 -5.47
N GLY A 269 1.58 10.97 -4.29
CA GLY A 269 1.38 11.96 -3.26
C GLY A 269 0.29 12.98 -3.60
N ASP A 270 -0.72 12.60 -4.37
CA ASP A 270 -1.86 13.46 -4.70
C ASP A 270 -2.95 13.47 -3.60
N GLY A 271 -2.84 12.60 -2.59
CA GLY A 271 -3.78 12.46 -1.47
C GLY A 271 -4.78 11.32 -1.63
N TRP A 272 -4.74 10.59 -2.75
CA TRP A 272 -5.58 9.45 -3.08
C TRP A 272 -4.69 8.22 -3.36
N GLY A 273 -5.11 7.04 -2.90
CA GLY A 273 -4.35 5.82 -3.10
C GLY A 273 -4.33 5.34 -4.55
N ASP A 274 -3.19 4.84 -5.03
CA ASP A 274 -3.07 4.35 -6.41
C ASP A 274 -3.62 2.93 -6.55
N SER A 275 -4.94 2.80 -6.43
CA SER A 275 -5.66 1.54 -6.58
C SER A 275 -6.81 1.66 -7.59
N TRP A 276 -7.11 0.55 -8.26
CA TRP A 276 -8.27 0.43 -9.15
C TRP A 276 -9.61 0.66 -8.46
N TYR A 277 -9.64 0.56 -7.13
CA TYR A 277 -10.80 0.78 -6.27
C TYR A 277 -10.98 2.25 -5.85
N VAL A 278 -10.05 3.12 -6.22
CA VAL A 278 -10.09 4.55 -5.91
C VAL A 278 -10.67 5.35 -7.07
N THR A 279 -10.20 5.07 -8.28
CA THR A 279 -10.76 5.66 -9.51
C THR A 279 -10.56 4.74 -10.71
N GLY A 280 -11.50 4.83 -11.65
CA GLY A 280 -11.40 4.17 -12.95
C GLY A 280 -10.19 4.61 -13.78
N ARG A 281 -9.58 5.77 -13.45
CA ARG A 281 -8.39 6.29 -14.15
C ARG A 281 -7.12 5.49 -13.89
N HIS A 282 -6.96 4.88 -12.71
CA HIS A 282 -5.86 3.96 -12.50
C HIS A 282 -6.07 2.74 -13.40
N ARG A 283 -5.19 2.60 -14.40
CA ARG A 283 -5.16 1.45 -15.32
C ARG A 283 -4.09 0.45 -14.94
N ALA A 284 -3.13 0.84 -14.12
CA ALA A 284 -2.07 -0.02 -13.63
C ALA A 284 -1.82 0.22 -12.15
N VAL A 285 -1.34 -0.80 -11.46
CA VAL A 285 -0.81 -0.73 -10.09
C VAL A 285 0.62 -1.26 -10.11
N ASP A 286 1.50 -0.63 -9.34
CA ASP A 286 2.88 -1.08 -9.20
C ASP A 286 2.97 -2.15 -8.10
N LEU A 287 3.50 -3.32 -8.44
CA LEU A 287 3.70 -4.48 -7.58
C LEU A 287 4.85 -4.30 -6.58
N GLU A 288 5.64 -3.24 -6.74
CA GLU A 288 6.78 -2.92 -5.87
C GLU A 288 6.50 -1.77 -4.90
N ARG A 289 5.22 -1.42 -4.68
CA ARG A 289 4.82 -0.43 -3.66
C ARG A 289 4.66 -1.09 -2.30
N PRO A 290 5.12 -0.43 -1.21
CA PRO A 290 4.80 -0.90 0.14
C PRO A 290 3.29 -0.87 0.37
N PHE A 291 2.79 -1.77 1.21
CA PHE A 291 1.38 -1.76 1.60
C PHE A 291 1.11 -0.67 2.64
N LEU A 292 -0.02 0.02 2.51
CA LEU A 292 -0.38 1.16 3.37
C LEU A 292 -0.43 0.82 4.87
N ASP A 293 -0.94 -0.36 5.24
CA ASP A 293 -1.13 -0.74 6.65
C ASP A 293 0.18 -1.27 7.28
N PHE A 294 1.16 -0.38 7.42
CA PHE A 294 2.51 -0.69 7.91
C PHE A 294 3.19 -1.81 7.10
N GLY A 295 2.85 -1.94 5.81
CA GLY A 295 3.44 -2.94 4.94
C GLY A 295 2.77 -4.33 4.96
N VAL A 296 1.61 -4.47 5.61
CA VAL A 296 0.79 -5.69 5.55
C VAL A 296 -0.31 -5.56 4.48
N PRO A 297 -0.60 -6.61 3.68
CA PRO A 297 -1.66 -6.58 2.68
C PRO A 297 -3.06 -6.25 3.25
N PHE A 298 -3.95 -5.73 2.40
CA PHE A 298 -5.33 -5.49 2.81
C PHE A 298 -6.07 -6.82 3.07
N ARG A 299 -6.90 -6.87 4.13
CA ARG A 299 -7.62 -8.08 4.60
C ARG A 299 -6.73 -9.31 4.76
N PHE A 300 -5.48 -9.07 5.13
CA PHE A 300 -4.47 -10.10 5.26
C PHE A 300 -4.92 -11.28 6.12
N HIS A 301 -5.47 -11.01 7.31
CA HIS A 301 -5.95 -12.04 8.23
C HIS A 301 -7.21 -12.77 7.75
N ASP A 302 -8.02 -12.14 6.89
CA ASP A 302 -9.34 -12.65 6.52
C ASP A 302 -9.33 -13.53 5.27
N TRP A 303 -8.37 -13.33 4.35
CA TRP A 303 -8.38 -13.98 3.04
C TRP A 303 -7.58 -15.28 3.02
N ASP A 304 -6.27 -15.21 3.24
CA ASP A 304 -5.38 -16.36 3.05
C ASP A 304 -5.05 -17.07 4.38
N LEU A 305 -4.99 -16.31 5.46
CA LEU A 305 -4.30 -16.73 6.67
C LEU A 305 -5.02 -17.80 7.50
N GLU A 306 -6.36 -17.82 7.52
CA GLU A 306 -7.10 -18.86 8.23
C GLU A 306 -6.81 -20.26 7.66
N PHE A 307 -6.68 -20.36 6.33
CA PHE A 307 -6.29 -21.61 5.70
C PHE A 307 -4.84 -21.99 6.01
N VAL A 308 -3.91 -21.02 6.00
CA VAL A 308 -2.52 -21.29 6.40
C VAL A 308 -2.46 -21.71 7.87
N ALA A 309 -3.29 -21.12 8.73
CA ALA A 309 -3.39 -21.52 10.13
C ALA A 309 -3.87 -22.96 10.28
N TRP A 310 -4.90 -23.36 9.52
CA TRP A 310 -5.36 -24.75 9.47
C TRP A 310 -4.27 -25.72 8.96
N LEU A 311 -3.48 -25.35 7.95
CA LEU A 311 -2.35 -26.16 7.49
C LEU A 311 -1.30 -26.38 8.58
N ASN A 312 -0.99 -25.33 9.35
CA ASN A 312 -0.04 -25.41 10.45
C ASN A 312 -0.55 -26.33 11.57
N GLN A 313 -1.84 -26.22 11.94
CA GLN A 313 -2.48 -27.06 12.97
C GLN A 313 -2.51 -28.54 12.57
N THR A 314 -2.72 -28.81 11.28
CA THR A 314 -2.84 -30.18 10.75
C THR A 314 -1.52 -30.77 10.26
N HIS A 315 -0.44 -29.99 10.35
CA HIS A 315 0.92 -30.33 9.92
C HIS A 315 0.99 -30.85 8.46
N LYS A 316 0.08 -30.39 7.60
CA LYS A 316 0.09 -30.75 6.18
C LYS A 316 1.20 -30.00 5.45
N ARG A 317 1.93 -30.71 4.60
CA ARG A 317 3.05 -30.15 3.83
C ARG A 317 2.56 -29.73 2.46
N VAL A 318 2.84 -28.48 2.09
CA VAL A 318 2.48 -27.90 0.79
C VAL A 318 3.66 -27.08 0.28
N ASP A 319 3.70 -26.85 -1.03
CA ASP A 319 4.53 -25.81 -1.62
C ASP A 319 3.71 -24.51 -1.69
N PHE A 320 4.23 -23.41 -1.15
CA PHE A 320 3.64 -22.09 -1.29
C PHE A 320 4.20 -21.38 -2.53
N LEU A 321 3.31 -20.81 -3.33
CA LEU A 321 3.61 -20.12 -4.58
C LEU A 321 3.01 -18.72 -4.57
N SER A 322 3.69 -17.76 -5.18
CA SER A 322 3.07 -16.50 -5.63
C SER A 322 2.41 -16.69 -6.99
N ASP A 323 1.59 -15.72 -7.39
CA ASP A 323 1.11 -15.63 -8.78
C ASP A 323 2.27 -15.58 -9.78
N ASP A 324 3.38 -14.90 -9.45
CA ASP A 324 4.57 -14.87 -10.30
C ASP A 324 5.23 -16.25 -10.47
N ASP A 325 5.07 -17.15 -9.50
CA ASP A 325 5.58 -18.52 -9.62
C ASP A 325 4.66 -19.37 -10.49
N LEU A 326 3.34 -19.19 -10.36
CA LEU A 326 2.35 -19.83 -11.23
C LEU A 326 2.48 -19.36 -12.68
N ASP A 327 2.66 -18.05 -12.91
CA ASP A 327 2.87 -17.43 -14.23
C ASP A 327 4.17 -17.91 -14.90
N ARG A 328 5.12 -18.46 -14.13
CA ARG A 328 6.37 -19.03 -14.67
C ARG A 328 6.27 -20.51 -15.01
N VAL A 329 5.20 -21.21 -14.62
CA VAL A 329 5.01 -22.61 -14.99
C VAL A 329 4.75 -22.69 -16.49
N THR A 330 5.41 -23.62 -17.19
CA THR A 330 5.39 -23.64 -18.66
C THR A 330 4.00 -23.96 -19.21
N SER A 331 3.29 -24.91 -18.59
CA SER A 331 1.96 -25.33 -19.00
C SER A 331 1.20 -26.05 -17.87
N GLY A 332 -0.11 -26.22 -18.03
CA GLY A 332 -0.90 -27.05 -17.12
C GLY A 332 -0.43 -28.51 -17.06
N ASP A 333 0.11 -29.06 -18.15
CA ASP A 333 0.72 -30.40 -18.15
C ASP A 333 1.97 -30.47 -17.26
N GLU A 334 2.79 -29.41 -17.25
CA GLU A 334 3.89 -29.33 -16.28
C GLU A 334 3.36 -29.26 -14.86
N LEU A 335 2.36 -28.41 -14.60
CA LEU A 335 1.76 -28.27 -13.29
C LEU A 335 1.22 -29.61 -12.77
N ALA A 336 0.54 -30.39 -13.62
CA ALA A 336 -0.02 -31.70 -13.29
C ALA A 336 1.05 -32.76 -12.99
N ARG A 337 2.23 -32.67 -13.62
CA ARG A 337 3.36 -33.55 -13.27
C ARG A 337 3.93 -33.24 -11.87
N ARG A 338 3.87 -31.97 -11.44
CA ARG A 338 4.42 -31.53 -10.15
C ARG A 338 3.43 -31.69 -8.99
N TYR A 339 2.15 -31.43 -9.23
CA TYR A 339 1.14 -31.29 -8.17
C TYR A 339 -0.13 -32.09 -8.45
N ASP A 340 -0.56 -32.90 -7.48
CA ASP A 340 -1.86 -33.58 -7.48
C ASP A 340 -3.01 -32.63 -7.18
N LEU A 341 -2.75 -31.58 -6.39
CA LEU A 341 -3.73 -30.61 -5.94
C LEU A 341 -3.14 -29.20 -5.93
N VAL A 342 -3.85 -28.24 -6.50
CA VAL A 342 -3.55 -26.81 -6.42
C VAL A 342 -4.70 -26.10 -5.70
N ILE A 343 -4.35 -25.34 -4.66
CA ILE A 343 -5.30 -24.68 -3.77
C ILE A 343 -5.12 -23.17 -3.88
N PHE A 344 -6.24 -22.47 -4.07
CA PHE A 344 -6.37 -21.02 -3.99
C PHE A 344 -7.15 -20.69 -2.71
N PRO A 345 -6.45 -20.38 -1.59
CA PRO A 345 -7.08 -20.26 -0.29
C PRO A 345 -7.83 -18.94 -0.10
N GLY A 346 -7.33 -17.86 -0.71
CA GLY A 346 -7.88 -16.52 -0.61
C GLY A 346 -8.49 -16.00 -1.90
N HIS A 347 -8.53 -14.68 -2.02
CA HIS A 347 -9.24 -13.97 -3.09
C HIS A 347 -8.41 -13.90 -4.39
N GLU A 348 -8.41 -14.96 -5.19
CA GLU A 348 -7.67 -15.05 -6.46
C GLU A 348 -8.36 -14.28 -7.60
N GLU A 349 -8.60 -12.98 -7.42
CA GLU A 349 -9.42 -12.17 -8.33
C GLU A 349 -8.71 -11.79 -9.65
N TYR A 350 -7.40 -11.55 -9.61
CA TYR A 350 -6.65 -10.91 -10.70
C TYR A 350 -5.57 -11.82 -11.27
N VAL A 351 -5.84 -12.41 -12.43
CA VAL A 351 -4.93 -13.38 -13.07
C VAL A 351 -4.52 -12.98 -14.49
N THR A 352 -3.28 -13.30 -14.85
CA THR A 352 -2.76 -13.14 -16.21
C THR A 352 -3.44 -14.13 -17.16
N ALA A 353 -3.28 -13.89 -18.46
CA ALA A 353 -3.79 -14.85 -19.44
C ALA A 353 -3.08 -16.21 -19.37
N HIS A 354 -1.77 -16.18 -19.11
CA HIS A 354 -0.97 -17.39 -19.01
C HIS A 354 -1.30 -18.18 -17.74
N GLU A 355 -1.43 -17.53 -16.58
CA GLU A 355 -1.92 -18.15 -15.34
C GLU A 355 -3.27 -18.85 -15.57
N TYR A 356 -4.23 -18.16 -16.22
CA TYR A 356 -5.53 -18.76 -16.55
C TYR A 356 -5.39 -19.99 -17.48
N ASP A 357 -4.57 -19.90 -18.53
CA ASP A 357 -4.32 -21.01 -19.48
C ASP A 357 -3.71 -22.22 -18.77
N VAL A 358 -2.74 -21.99 -17.88
CA VAL A 358 -2.08 -23.02 -17.06
C VAL A 358 -3.10 -23.71 -16.16
N VAL A 359 -3.92 -22.96 -15.42
CA VAL A 359 -4.91 -23.51 -14.48
C VAL A 359 -6.01 -24.27 -15.23
N GLN A 360 -6.51 -23.72 -16.34
CA GLN A 360 -7.50 -24.39 -17.18
C GLN A 360 -6.95 -25.71 -17.71
N ARG A 361 -5.73 -25.69 -18.29
CA ARG A 361 -5.11 -26.91 -18.83
C ARG A 361 -4.81 -27.93 -17.74
N TYR A 362 -4.38 -27.51 -16.56
CA TYR A 362 -4.13 -28.37 -15.40
C TYR A 362 -5.37 -29.18 -15.02
N ARG A 363 -6.52 -28.51 -14.93
CA ARG A 363 -7.81 -29.18 -14.73
C ARG A 363 -8.15 -30.13 -15.88
N ASP A 364 -7.98 -29.68 -17.13
CA ASP A 364 -8.35 -30.45 -18.32
C ASP A 364 -7.54 -31.76 -18.46
N VAL A 365 -6.36 -31.84 -17.84
CA VAL A 365 -5.54 -33.07 -17.79
C VAL A 365 -5.75 -33.90 -16.51
N GLY A 366 -6.75 -33.57 -15.70
CA GLY A 366 -7.13 -34.34 -14.50
C GLY A 366 -6.50 -33.87 -13.19
N GLY A 367 -5.89 -32.69 -13.14
CA GLY A 367 -5.43 -32.08 -11.90
C GLY A 367 -6.59 -31.64 -10.99
N ASN A 368 -6.38 -31.68 -9.67
CA ASN A 368 -7.40 -31.29 -8.70
C ASN A 368 -7.26 -29.82 -8.30
N LEU A 369 -8.36 -29.06 -8.37
CA LEU A 369 -8.40 -27.65 -7.97
C LEU A 369 -9.27 -27.47 -6.72
N ALA A 370 -8.82 -26.62 -5.80
CA ALA A 370 -9.63 -26.15 -4.67
C ALA A 370 -9.63 -24.62 -4.61
N PHE A 371 -10.80 -24.02 -4.82
CA PHE A 371 -11.04 -22.59 -4.65
C PHE A 371 -11.81 -22.37 -3.35
N LEU A 372 -11.20 -21.72 -2.36
CA LEU A 372 -11.79 -21.57 -1.01
C LEU A 372 -12.37 -20.16 -0.77
N ALA A 373 -12.51 -19.38 -1.83
CA ALA A 373 -13.11 -18.05 -1.83
C ALA A 373 -14.09 -17.88 -3.02
N ALA A 374 -14.74 -16.72 -3.09
CA ALA A 374 -15.55 -16.30 -4.22
C ALA A 374 -14.82 -15.23 -5.05
N ASN A 375 -15.36 -14.94 -6.25
CA ASN A 375 -14.79 -13.97 -7.20
C ASN A 375 -13.40 -14.37 -7.73
N ASN A 376 -13.06 -15.65 -7.71
CA ASN A 376 -11.81 -16.15 -8.27
C ASN A 376 -11.81 -16.02 -9.79
N LEU A 377 -10.63 -15.76 -10.34
CA LEU A 377 -10.35 -15.56 -11.74
C LEU A 377 -11.23 -14.48 -12.39
N TYR A 378 -11.74 -13.50 -11.63
CA TYR A 378 -12.73 -12.53 -12.11
C TYR A 378 -12.23 -11.60 -13.21
N ARG A 379 -10.95 -11.20 -13.12
CA ARG A 379 -10.42 -10.16 -13.99
C ARG A 379 -9.08 -10.54 -14.59
N ARG A 380 -8.99 -10.32 -15.90
CA ARG A 380 -7.74 -10.45 -16.64
C ARG A 380 -6.81 -9.30 -16.29
N VAL A 381 -5.55 -9.59 -16.06
CA VAL A 381 -4.47 -8.60 -15.94
C VAL A 381 -3.33 -8.93 -16.92
N SER A 382 -2.42 -7.97 -17.08
CA SER A 382 -1.16 -8.18 -17.80
C SER A 382 -0.01 -7.51 -17.05
N ARG A 383 1.17 -8.12 -17.08
CA ARG A 383 2.37 -7.57 -16.45
C ARG A 383 3.20 -6.77 -17.46
N ARG A 384 3.74 -5.62 -17.04
CA ARG A 384 4.70 -4.80 -17.78
C ARG A 384 5.77 -4.29 -16.80
N GLY A 385 6.89 -5.00 -16.71
CA GLY A 385 7.85 -4.78 -15.63
C GLY A 385 7.21 -5.02 -14.27
N SER A 386 7.30 -4.06 -13.35
CA SER A 386 6.61 -4.12 -12.05
C SER A 386 5.13 -3.75 -12.11
N MET A 387 4.63 -3.25 -13.26
CA MET A 387 3.27 -2.77 -13.38
C MET A 387 2.30 -3.90 -13.73
N LEU A 388 1.26 -4.07 -12.90
CA LEU A 388 0.10 -4.88 -13.22
C LEU A 388 -0.95 -3.99 -13.88
N VAL A 389 -1.36 -4.31 -15.12
CA VAL A 389 -2.31 -3.52 -15.91
C VAL A 389 -3.67 -4.20 -15.93
N ARG A 390 -4.71 -3.45 -15.57
CA ARG A 390 -6.09 -3.93 -15.49
C ARG A 390 -6.66 -4.22 -16.88
N GLY A 391 -7.13 -5.44 -17.08
CA GLY A 391 -7.84 -5.87 -18.28
C GLY A 391 -9.36 -5.98 -18.08
N PRO A 392 -10.06 -6.51 -19.10
CA PRO A 392 -11.48 -6.79 -19.03
C PRO A 392 -11.78 -7.94 -18.05
N LEU A 393 -13.06 -8.09 -17.73
CA LEU A 393 -13.53 -9.31 -17.04
C LEU A 393 -13.37 -10.52 -17.95
N TRP A 394 -13.02 -11.66 -17.36
CA TRP A 394 -12.81 -12.91 -18.10
C TRP A 394 -14.07 -13.37 -18.84
N ARG A 395 -15.24 -13.28 -18.20
CA ARG A 395 -16.54 -13.52 -18.86
C ARG A 395 -16.84 -12.63 -20.07
N ARG A 396 -16.28 -11.41 -20.14
CA ARG A 396 -16.50 -10.49 -21.27
C ARG A 396 -15.64 -10.80 -22.49
N VAL A 397 -14.65 -11.69 -22.35
CA VAL A 397 -13.79 -12.16 -23.44
C VAL A 397 -14.06 -13.62 -23.81
N GLY A 398 -15.25 -14.14 -23.48
CA GLY A 398 -15.68 -15.49 -23.84
C GLY A 398 -15.04 -16.61 -23.04
N ARG A 399 -14.37 -16.28 -21.91
CA ARG A 399 -13.68 -17.24 -21.05
C ARG A 399 -14.11 -17.02 -19.60
N PRO A 400 -15.39 -17.29 -19.25
CA PRO A 400 -15.92 -16.97 -17.93
C PRO A 400 -15.23 -17.78 -16.83
N GLU A 401 -15.28 -17.27 -15.62
CA GLU A 401 -14.64 -17.88 -14.45
C GLU A 401 -15.24 -19.26 -14.14
N SER A 402 -16.55 -19.41 -14.36
CA SER A 402 -17.30 -20.66 -14.24
C SER A 402 -16.87 -21.74 -15.24
N ALA A 403 -16.04 -21.41 -16.24
CA ALA A 403 -15.45 -22.40 -17.13
C ALA A 403 -14.18 -23.02 -16.55
N VAL A 404 -13.74 -22.64 -15.35
CA VAL A 404 -12.56 -23.17 -14.65
C VAL A 404 -12.87 -23.53 -13.19
N VAL A 405 -13.53 -22.62 -12.47
CA VAL A 405 -13.88 -22.72 -11.03
C VAL A 405 -15.04 -23.66 -10.80
#